data_AF-A0A323U0B8-F1
#
_entry.id   AF-A0A323U0B8-F1
#
_cell.length_a   1.000
_cell.length_b   1.000
_cell.length_c   1.000
_cell.angle_alpha   90.00
_cell.angle_beta   90.00
_cell.angle_gamma   90.00
#
_symmetry.space_group_name_H-M   'P 1'
#
loop_
_entity.id
_entity.type
_entity.pdbx_description
1 polymer ?
#
loop_
_entity_poly.entity_id
_entity_poly.type
_entity_poly.pdbx_seq_one_letter_code
_entity_poly.pdbx_strand_id
1 'polypeptide(L)'
;MDQQKKQTTDHDKLVREWFQTKNVEVTLSVPVKIGKIKKGSFYAVFSDIYLYLFEVIDDRDVNLLEKHPWEDFEHVMMNPSWFKLRVMLDQTVDLSFSKNQDRVMNFLTKKQELKTWEFERNWWSRMLGK
;
A
#
# COMPACT_ATOMS: atom_id res chain seq x y z
N MET A 1 29.25 -6.28 2.21
CA MET A 1 28.16 -5.31 2.41
C MET A 1 27.55 -4.99 1.03
N ASP A 2 26.26 -4.70 0.96
CA ASP A 2 25.50 -4.21 -0.24
C ASP A 2 24.79 -5.21 -1.19
N GLN A 3 24.21 -6.31 -0.67
CA GLN A 3 23.29 -7.16 -1.47
C GLN A 3 21.80 -6.74 -1.41
N GLN A 4 21.40 -5.85 -0.48
CA GLN A 4 19.99 -5.44 -0.33
C GLN A 4 19.51 -4.38 -1.34
N LYS A 5 20.41 -3.69 -2.06
CA LYS A 5 20.01 -2.66 -3.04
C LYS A 5 19.58 -3.21 -4.40
N LYS A 6 20.04 -4.41 -4.80
CA LYS A 6 19.71 -4.94 -6.14
C LYS A 6 18.30 -5.50 -6.24
N GLN A 7 17.86 -6.33 -5.30
CA GLN A 7 16.56 -7.04 -5.40
C GLN A 7 15.33 -6.11 -5.45
N THR A 8 15.31 -5.03 -4.65
CA THR A 8 14.18 -4.09 -4.66
C THR A 8 13.99 -3.38 -6.00
N THR A 9 15.08 -3.25 -6.78
CA THR A 9 15.06 -2.54 -8.08
C THR A 9 14.40 -3.40 -9.16
N ASP A 10 14.53 -4.73 -9.08
CA ASP A 10 13.94 -5.65 -10.05
C ASP A 10 12.44 -5.85 -9.82
N HIS A 11 11.98 -5.85 -8.57
CA HIS A 11 10.55 -6.00 -8.26
C HIS A 11 9.71 -4.82 -8.72
N ASP A 12 10.14 -3.59 -8.39
CA ASP A 12 9.42 -2.38 -8.83
C ASP A 12 9.39 -2.28 -10.36
N LYS A 13 10.44 -2.75 -11.03
CA LYS A 13 10.49 -2.84 -12.49
C LYS A 13 9.43 -3.79 -13.03
N LEU A 14 9.33 -5.01 -12.50
CA LEU A 14 8.32 -5.99 -12.95
C LEU A 14 6.89 -5.45 -12.79
N VAL A 15 6.61 -4.82 -11.64
CA VAL A 15 5.30 -4.21 -11.38
C VAL A 15 5.03 -3.09 -12.39
N ARG A 16 5.99 -2.20 -12.66
CA ARG A 16 5.84 -1.13 -13.65
C ARG A 16 5.65 -1.65 -15.08
N GLU A 17 6.38 -2.69 -15.48
CA GLU A 17 6.25 -3.31 -16.79
C GLU A 17 4.84 -3.86 -17.00
N TRP A 18 4.24 -4.47 -15.97
CA TRP A 18 2.84 -4.91 -16.03
C TRP A 18 1.90 -3.75 -16.36
N PHE A 19 2.04 -2.60 -15.68
CA PHE A 19 1.22 -1.41 -15.95
C PHE A 19 1.44 -0.81 -17.34
N GLN A 20 2.67 -0.85 -17.87
CA GLN A 20 2.95 -0.43 -19.24
C GLN A 20 2.16 -1.27 -20.25
N THR A 21 2.06 -2.59 -20.05
CA THR A 21 1.26 -3.45 -20.95
C THR A 21 -0.25 -3.16 -20.89
N LYS A 22 -0.72 -2.57 -19.79
CA LYS A 22 -2.13 -2.20 -19.60
C LYS A 22 -2.46 -0.78 -20.00
N ASN A 23 -1.45 0.01 -20.38
CA ASN A 23 -1.59 1.45 -20.67
C ASN A 23 -2.30 2.22 -19.53
N VAL A 24 -1.93 1.90 -18.29
CA VAL A 24 -2.47 2.55 -17.08
C VAL A 24 -1.38 3.41 -16.46
N GLU A 25 -1.73 4.67 -16.19
CA GLU A 25 -0.83 5.62 -15.52
C GLU A 25 -0.73 5.32 -14.03
N VAL A 26 0.51 5.29 -13.52
CA VAL A 26 0.83 4.98 -12.13
C VAL A 26 1.43 6.20 -11.46
N THR A 27 0.83 6.62 -10.35
CA THR A 27 1.29 7.77 -9.55
C THR A 27 2.37 7.35 -8.55
N LEU A 28 2.20 6.20 -7.90
CA LEU A 28 3.13 5.69 -6.90
C LEU A 28 3.12 4.16 -6.88
N SER A 29 4.30 3.54 -6.90
CA SER A 29 4.48 2.10 -6.63
C SER A 29 5.43 1.94 -5.45
N VAL A 30 5.00 1.23 -4.41
CA VAL A 30 5.79 1.03 -3.20
C VAL A 30 5.58 -0.37 -2.60
N PRO A 31 6.64 -0.96 -2.00
CA PRO A 31 6.50 -2.20 -1.25
C PRO A 31 5.60 -2.00 -0.03
N VAL A 32 4.77 -3.00 0.24
CA VAL A 32 3.76 -2.99 1.31
C VAL A 32 3.76 -4.33 2.05
N LYS A 33 3.33 -4.32 3.31
CA LYS A 33 2.92 -5.53 4.03
C LYS A 33 1.40 -5.54 4.17
N ILE A 34 0.78 -6.68 3.91
CA ILE A 34 -0.67 -6.87 4.04
C ILE A 34 -0.92 -7.56 5.39
N GLY A 35 -1.74 -6.97 6.26
CA GLY A 35 -1.88 -7.38 7.67
C GLY A 35 -2.27 -8.86 7.87
N LYS A 36 -3.05 -9.44 6.96
CA LYS A 36 -3.47 -10.85 7.01
C LYS A 36 -2.43 -11.83 6.47
N ILE A 37 -1.39 -11.36 5.77
CA ILE A 37 -0.46 -12.21 5.03
C ILE A 37 0.95 -12.12 5.64
N LYS A 38 1.47 -13.26 6.11
CA LYS A 38 2.72 -13.31 6.88
C LYS A 38 4.00 -13.35 6.03
N LYS A 39 3.91 -13.78 4.78
CA LYS A 39 5.06 -13.99 3.87
C LYS A 39 4.68 -13.56 2.46
N GLY A 40 5.68 -13.13 1.70
CA GLY A 40 5.51 -12.66 0.32
C GLY A 40 6.08 -11.26 0.11
N SER A 41 6.30 -10.92 -1.15
CA SER A 41 6.77 -9.61 -1.60
C SER A 41 5.61 -8.87 -2.23
N PHE A 42 5.00 -7.95 -1.50
CA PHE A 42 3.81 -7.24 -1.97
C PHE A 42 4.11 -5.80 -2.35
N TYR A 43 3.38 -5.30 -3.33
CA TYR A 43 3.43 -3.92 -3.78
C TYR A 43 2.04 -3.33 -3.79
N ALA A 44 1.92 -2.11 -3.26
CA ALA A 44 0.76 -1.27 -3.44
C ALA A 44 1.07 -0.27 -4.54
N VAL A 45 0.22 -0.23 -5.55
CA VAL A 45 0.33 0.69 -6.67
C VAL A 45 -0.87 1.60 -6.69
N PHE A 46 -0.60 2.89 -6.54
CA PHE A 46 -1.57 3.95 -6.47
C PHE A 46 -1.64 4.63 -7.83
N SER A 47 -2.85 4.65 -8.39
CA SER A 47 -3.22 5.47 -9.55
C SER A 47 -4.29 6.48 -9.10
N ASP A 48 -4.67 7.37 -10.00
CA ASP A 48 -5.70 8.37 -9.71
C ASP A 48 -7.08 7.75 -9.44
N ILE A 49 -7.38 6.60 -10.03
CA ILE A 49 -8.72 5.98 -9.96
C ILE A 49 -8.71 4.74 -9.06
N TYR A 50 -7.61 4.00 -9.02
CA TYR A 50 -7.54 2.72 -8.35
C TYR A 50 -6.31 2.58 -7.44
N LEU A 51 -6.47 1.76 -6.42
CA LEU A 51 -5.40 1.06 -5.72
C LEU A 51 -5.29 -0.36 -6.26
N TYR A 52 -4.07 -0.79 -6.56
CA TYR A 52 -3.78 -2.17 -6.93
C TYR A 52 -2.83 -2.80 -5.90
N LEU A 53 -3.11 -4.06 -5.55
CA LEU A 53 -2.25 -4.87 -4.69
C LEU A 53 -1.66 -6.01 -5.51
N PHE A 54 -0.33 -6.05 -5.59
CA PHE A 54 0.40 -7.09 -6.29
C PHE A 54 1.20 -7.96 -5.33
N GLU A 55 1.36 -9.21 -5.72
CA GLU A 55 2.38 -10.11 -5.22
C GLU A 55 3.45 -10.32 -6.30
N VAL A 56 4.72 -10.23 -5.92
CA VAL A 56 5.86 -10.59 -6.77
C VAL A 56 6.27 -12.02 -6.41
N ILE A 57 6.26 -12.92 -7.40
CA ILE A 57 6.56 -14.34 -7.26
C ILE A 57 7.95 -14.62 -7.84
N ASP A 58 8.84 -15.17 -7.00
CA ASP A 58 10.18 -15.64 -7.36
C ASP A 58 11.01 -14.66 -8.21
N ASP A 59 10.82 -13.35 -8.00
CA ASP A 59 11.51 -12.27 -8.70
C ASP A 59 11.35 -12.29 -10.24
N ARG A 60 10.31 -12.95 -10.75
CA ARG A 60 10.10 -13.17 -12.19
C ARG A 60 8.71 -12.82 -12.68
N ASP A 61 7.72 -12.97 -11.81
CA ASP A 61 6.32 -12.79 -12.18
C ASP A 61 5.61 -11.90 -11.18
N VAL A 62 4.53 -11.27 -11.62
CA VAL A 62 3.68 -10.42 -10.81
C VAL A 62 2.24 -10.86 -10.93
N ASN A 63 1.62 -11.12 -9.78
CA ASN A 63 0.23 -11.49 -9.69
C ASN A 63 -0.57 -10.32 -9.10
N LEU A 64 -1.61 -9.89 -9.81
CA LEU A 64 -2.56 -8.92 -9.27
C LEU A 64 -3.49 -9.64 -8.29
N LEU A 65 -3.39 -9.31 -7.01
CA LEU A 65 -4.24 -9.89 -5.96
C LEU A 65 -5.60 -9.22 -5.93
N GLU A 66 -5.60 -7.89 -5.81
CA GLU A 66 -6.79 -7.10 -5.61
C GLU A 66 -6.68 -5.76 -6.32
N LYS A 67 -7.82 -5.26 -6.78
CA LYS A 67 -7.96 -3.94 -7.39
C LYS A 67 -9.17 -3.26 -6.74
N HIS A 68 -8.93 -2.09 -6.16
CA HIS A 68 -9.93 -1.33 -5.45
C HIS A 68 -10.11 0.05 -6.07
N PRO A 69 -11.31 0.46 -6.48
CA PRO A 69 -11.62 1.84 -6.84
C PRO A 69 -11.46 2.75 -5.62
N TRP A 70 -10.92 3.95 -5.79
CA TRP A 70 -10.89 4.92 -4.69
C TRP A 70 -12.29 5.40 -4.30
N GLU A 71 -13.23 5.42 -5.25
CA GLU A 71 -14.64 5.79 -5.01
C GLU A 71 -15.35 4.85 -4.02
N ASP A 72 -14.89 3.62 -3.86
CA ASP A 72 -15.45 2.66 -2.90
C ASP A 72 -15.05 2.99 -1.45
N PHE A 73 -14.06 3.86 -1.26
CA PHE A 73 -13.56 4.25 0.07
C PHE A 73 -13.96 5.68 0.41
N GLU A 74 -14.98 5.83 1.26
CA GLU A 74 -15.33 7.16 1.79
C GLU A 74 -14.28 7.70 2.78
N HIS A 75 -13.63 6.78 3.50
CA HIS A 75 -12.72 7.11 4.59
C HIS A 75 -11.47 6.23 4.53
N VAL A 76 -10.32 6.84 4.79
CA VAL A 76 -9.06 6.11 4.93
C VAL A 76 -8.47 6.41 6.29
N MET A 77 -8.32 5.36 7.10
CA MET A 77 -7.72 5.48 8.42
C MET A 77 -6.21 5.34 8.32
N MET A 78 -5.49 6.36 8.74
CA MET A 78 -4.03 6.38 8.75
C MET A 78 -3.51 6.37 10.20
N ASN A 79 -2.58 5.46 10.48
CA ASN A 79 -1.82 5.44 11.73
C ASN A 79 -0.34 5.67 11.40
N PRO A 80 0.08 6.93 11.33
CA PRO A 80 1.50 7.24 11.23
C PRO A 80 2.19 6.91 12.56
N SER A 81 3.34 6.26 12.48
CA SER A 81 4.29 6.16 13.57
C SER A 81 5.68 6.55 13.08
N TRP A 82 6.66 6.61 13.98
CA TRP A 82 8.03 6.99 13.61
C TRP A 82 8.66 6.07 12.53
N PHE A 83 8.26 4.80 12.47
CA PHE A 83 8.92 3.80 11.62
C PHE A 83 8.01 3.18 10.56
N LYS A 84 6.72 3.51 10.57
CA LYS A 84 5.76 2.94 9.63
C LYS A 84 4.48 3.75 9.58
N LEU A 85 3.85 3.70 8.41
CA LEU A 85 2.45 4.02 8.23
C LEU A 85 1.65 2.72 8.23
N ARG A 86 0.52 2.68 8.94
CA ARG A 86 -0.54 1.71 8.71
C ARG A 86 -1.73 2.42 8.07
N VAL A 87 -2.29 1.85 7.02
CA VAL A 87 -3.44 2.36 6.29
C VAL A 87 -4.50 1.28 6.32
N MET A 88 -5.67 1.59 6.85
CA MET A 88 -6.85 0.72 6.77
C MET A 88 -7.86 1.42 5.88
N LEU A 89 -8.23 0.76 4.79
CA LEU A 89 -9.22 1.25 3.83
C LEU A 89 -10.62 0.77 4.23
N ASP A 90 -10.72 -0.45 4.73
CA ASP A 90 -11.94 -1.06 5.25
C ASP A 90 -11.58 -2.13 6.32
N GLN A 91 -12.52 -3.01 6.65
CA GLN A 91 -12.26 -4.12 7.59
C GLN A 91 -11.35 -5.21 7.01
N THR A 92 -11.09 -5.20 5.70
CA THR A 92 -10.46 -6.32 5.00
C THR A 92 -9.06 -6.00 4.49
N VAL A 93 -8.80 -4.74 4.14
CA VAL A 93 -7.58 -4.21 3.56
C VAL A 93 -6.83 -3.37 4.60
N ASP A 94 -5.80 -4.00 5.14
CA ASP A 94 -4.88 -3.42 6.12
C ASP A 94 -3.46 -3.45 5.58
N LEU A 95 -2.93 -2.26 5.28
CA LEU A 95 -1.67 -2.06 4.58
C LEU A 95 -0.65 -1.40 5.51
N SER A 96 0.59 -1.88 5.48
CA SER A 96 1.67 -1.30 6.27
C SER A 96 2.89 -0.97 5.43
N PHE A 97 3.33 0.29 5.54
CA PHE A 97 4.43 0.88 4.77
C PHE A 97 5.54 1.32 5.72
N SER A 98 6.69 0.65 5.70
CA SER A 98 7.82 0.97 6.60
C SER A 98 8.82 1.97 6.02
N LYS A 99 9.03 1.98 4.70
CA LYS A 99 10.06 2.82 4.05
C LYS A 99 9.51 3.99 3.24
N ASN A 100 8.22 3.99 2.90
CA ASN A 100 7.60 4.97 2.01
C ASN A 100 6.44 5.72 2.67
N GLN A 101 6.45 5.82 4.01
CA GLN A 101 5.38 6.45 4.78
C GLN A 101 5.04 7.85 4.27
N ASP A 102 6.01 8.76 4.17
CA ASP A 102 5.75 10.15 3.79
C ASP A 102 5.18 10.27 2.38
N ARG A 103 5.66 9.43 1.45
CA ARG A 103 5.16 9.40 0.07
C ARG A 103 3.71 8.93 0.01
N VAL A 104 3.38 7.88 0.77
CA VAL A 104 2.01 7.34 0.83
C VAL A 104 1.08 8.32 1.54
N MET A 105 1.49 8.90 2.68
CA MET A 105 0.69 9.91 3.38
C MET A 105 0.41 11.11 2.47
N ASN A 106 1.45 11.67 1.82
CA ASN A 106 1.32 12.81 0.92
C ASN A 106 0.40 12.51 -0.28
N PHE A 107 0.42 11.27 -0.80
CA PHE A 107 -0.53 10.86 -1.84
C PHE A 107 -1.97 10.85 -1.29
N LEU A 108 -2.20 10.17 -0.16
CA LEU A 108 -3.53 9.99 0.41
C LEU A 108 -4.16 11.31 0.87
N THR A 109 -3.38 12.21 1.47
CA THR A 109 -3.88 13.52 1.92
C THR A 109 -4.20 14.48 0.77
N LYS A 110 -3.60 14.29 -0.40
CA LYS A 110 -3.89 15.08 -1.61
C LYS A 110 -5.08 14.57 -2.40
N LYS A 111 -5.52 13.34 -2.17
CA LYS A 111 -6.69 12.76 -2.84
C LYS A 111 -7.95 13.40 -2.25
N GLN A 112 -8.43 14.47 -2.89
CA GLN A 112 -9.50 15.36 -2.38
C GLN A 112 -10.81 14.63 -1.99
N GLU A 113 -11.07 13.47 -2.58
CA GLU A 113 -12.27 12.67 -2.34
C GLU A 113 -12.18 11.83 -1.06
N LEU A 114 -10.98 11.58 -0.54
CA LEU A 114 -10.78 10.72 0.62
C LEU A 114 -10.76 11.54 1.90
N LYS A 115 -11.67 11.23 2.82
CA LYS A 115 -11.55 11.72 4.20
C LYS A 115 -10.48 10.90 4.91
N THR A 116 -9.31 11.49 5.13
CA THR A 116 -8.24 10.85 5.90
C THR A 116 -8.40 11.08 7.39
N TRP A 117 -8.42 10.02 8.19
CA TRP A 117 -8.52 10.08 9.65
C TRP A 117 -7.21 9.60 10.26
N GLU A 118 -6.47 10.49 10.91
CA GLU A 118 -5.34 10.09 11.75
C GLU A 118 -5.86 9.59 13.10
N PHE A 119 -5.34 8.46 13.56
CA PHE A 119 -5.62 7.98 14.91
C PHE A 119 -4.34 7.64 15.67
N GLU A 120 -4.16 8.27 16.82
CA GLU A 120 -3.19 7.80 17.80
C GLU A 120 -3.63 6.45 18.36
N ARG A 121 -2.66 5.54 18.60
CA ARG A 121 -2.88 4.21 19.18
C ARG A 121 -3.46 4.31 20.61
N ASN A 122 -4.73 4.61 20.76
CA ASN A 122 -5.45 4.51 22.03
C ASN A 122 -6.91 4.06 21.88
N TRP A 123 -7.45 3.98 20.66
CA TRP A 123 -8.88 3.67 20.47
C TRP A 123 -9.19 2.17 20.36
N TRP A 124 -8.36 1.38 19.67
CA TRP A 124 -8.60 -0.06 19.51
C TRP A 124 -8.45 -0.87 20.80
N SER A 125 -7.61 -0.43 21.75
CA SER A 125 -7.54 -1.00 23.10
C SER A 125 -8.78 -0.70 23.96
N ARG A 126 -9.61 0.28 23.57
CA ARG A 126 -10.88 0.60 24.22
C ARG A 126 -12.08 -0.05 23.53
N MET A 127 -12.02 -0.28 22.21
CA MET A 127 -13.12 -0.95 21.48
C MET A 127 -13.08 -2.48 21.51
N LEU A 128 -11.92 -3.10 21.75
CA LEU A 128 -11.79 -4.56 21.96
C LEU A 128 -11.59 -4.92 23.44
N GLY A 129 -11.82 -3.95 24.34
CA GLY A 129 -11.60 -4.04 25.77
C GLY A 129 -12.88 -3.91 26.58
N LYS A 130 -13.93 -4.67 26.22
CA LYS A 130 -14.90 -5.34 27.10
C LYS A 130 -15.88 -6.15 26.28
#